data_AF-Q68WC7-F1
#
_entry.id   AF-Q68WC7-F1
#
_cell.length_a   1.000
_cell.length_b   1.000
_cell.length_c   1.000
_cell.angle_alpha   90.00
_cell.angle_beta   90.00
_cell.angle_gamma   90.00
#
_symmetry.space_group_name_H-M   'P 1'
#
loop_
_entity.id
_entity.type
_entity.pdbx_description
1 polymer ?
#
loop_
_entity_poly.entity_id
_entity_poly.type
_entity_poly.pdbx_seq_one_letter_code
_entity_poly.pdbx_strand_id
1 'polypeptide(L)'
;MQKILLQGYDINMNNTNPDIKEMRTLNDLPSAKACEYFIYAHGSEFFYQNSHLGLLGRIQLYFMPDPSYLSVSILSDEGVTSMLDITLLNKIQRNTPVNQCNIVHIFSCHSGAAQHHLNFIEGNIVLCTYNKASDSNVIQLAKSNYETRTKNHSSLIEYIHDNFHLLVASDFSISYKLDNKIYNFSFSADKIKNMKSIEELPSFLYKEYGIFVEFYKNIYAQYHKSYPEIFNSSIETKPKGLTYADLIRVFNRALTLEVYNFNKFSLRKIENMLNQKGLNTDFSIDQAIEQENFELLISLLNYDNTKIQFYTVNKAIEKGNLDILKAVLEHSTTNIIPYNIERVIEKGNLDILKAVLEHSTIKIESNNVDTAIEKGNLDLLKAVLEHNTTKIESYNIDRAIVKGNLDIFKAVLEHSTTKIESYNFDKIIEKGNLDIFKAALEHSTIKIESYNFDKIIEKGNLDIVKAVLAHSTTKIESYNINKAIEKSNLDILKAVLEHSTAKIESYNIERAIEKGNLDILKAVLEHSTAKMYSYNFDTVIKTGNLEMLDMVLQHLDIAVDSYNIYVAQRTNNLEVIELIKKYHNHTINNIMPEVYSSIEEDVTILGAEIVQ
;
A
#
# COMPACT_ATOMS: atom_id res chain seq x y z
N MET A 1 18.66 42.97 -17.75
CA MET A 1 18.81 42.86 -16.27
C MET A 1 19.31 41.47 -15.92
N GLN A 2 20.06 41.31 -14.83
CA GLN A 2 20.40 39.97 -14.32
C GLN A 2 19.12 39.31 -13.80
N LYS A 3 18.89 38.04 -14.14
CA LYS A 3 17.74 37.28 -13.66
C LYS A 3 18.11 36.52 -12.39
N ILE A 4 17.25 36.58 -11.39
CA ILE A 4 17.48 35.97 -10.07
C ILE A 4 16.28 35.10 -9.72
N LEU A 5 16.52 33.87 -9.28
CA LEU A 5 15.49 32.97 -8.80
C LEU A 5 15.58 32.83 -7.28
N LEU A 6 14.45 33.09 -6.61
CA LEU A 6 14.23 32.87 -5.19
C LEU A 6 13.17 31.78 -5.04
N GLN A 7 13.52 30.71 -4.33
CA GLN A 7 12.62 29.57 -4.07
C GLN A 7 12.33 29.49 -2.56
N GLY A 8 11.10 29.13 -2.20
CA GLY A 8 10.74 28.79 -0.82
C GLY A 8 11.40 27.48 -0.34
N TYR A 9 11.45 27.28 0.98
CA TYR A 9 12.19 26.18 1.61
C TYR A 9 11.70 24.78 1.18
N ASP A 10 10.39 24.60 1.07
CA ASP A 10 9.77 23.33 0.64
C ASP A 10 9.61 23.18 -0.88
N ILE A 11 10.24 24.07 -1.67
CA ILE A 11 10.14 24.06 -3.12
C ILE A 11 11.46 23.63 -3.73
N ASN A 12 11.43 22.50 -4.45
CA ASN A 12 12.56 22.06 -5.26
C ASN A 12 12.21 22.20 -6.74
N MET A 13 12.41 23.38 -7.30
CA MET A 13 12.20 23.60 -8.73
C MET A 13 13.55 23.60 -9.44
N ASN A 14 13.78 22.63 -10.32
CA ASN A 14 15.03 22.59 -11.07
C ASN A 14 15.16 23.84 -11.95
N ASN A 15 16.12 24.70 -11.60
CA ASN A 15 16.51 25.81 -12.45
C ASN A 15 17.19 25.26 -13.70
N THR A 16 16.43 25.13 -14.79
CA THR A 16 16.92 24.62 -16.07
C THR A 16 17.52 25.71 -16.95
N ASN A 17 17.48 26.97 -16.52
CA ASN A 17 18.05 28.10 -17.25
C ASN A 17 19.37 28.55 -16.59
N PRO A 18 20.53 28.28 -17.19
CA PRO A 18 21.83 28.65 -16.61
C PRO A 18 22.02 30.16 -16.49
N ASP A 19 21.24 30.98 -17.22
CA ASP A 19 21.33 32.44 -17.17
C ASP A 19 20.60 33.05 -15.95
N ILE A 20 19.84 32.24 -15.21
CA ILE A 20 19.14 32.68 -14.00
C ILE A 20 20.00 32.29 -12.79
N LYS A 21 20.45 33.29 -12.03
CA LYS A 21 21.19 33.05 -10.80
C LYS A 21 20.22 32.65 -9.69
N GLU A 22 20.29 31.40 -9.25
CA GLU A 22 19.57 30.96 -8.06
C GLU A 22 20.25 31.52 -6.80
N MET A 23 19.45 32.03 -5.87
CA MET A 23 19.95 32.52 -4.58
C MET A 23 19.29 31.75 -3.44
N ARG A 24 20.13 31.33 -2.50
CA ARG A 24 19.74 30.53 -1.33
C ARG A 24 19.73 31.33 -0.03
N THR A 25 20.26 32.54 -0.01
CA THR A 25 20.16 33.45 1.13
C THR A 25 19.78 34.86 0.68
N LEU A 26 19.10 35.60 1.55
CA LEU A 26 18.78 37.02 1.28
C LEU A 26 19.99 37.94 1.46
N ASN A 27 21.08 37.45 2.04
CA ASN A 27 22.32 38.21 2.19
C ASN A 27 23.09 38.28 0.87
N ASP A 28 22.84 37.34 -0.04
CA ASP A 28 23.45 37.28 -1.38
C ASP A 28 22.75 38.17 -2.41
N LEU A 29 21.70 38.92 -2.01
CA LEU A 29 20.98 39.82 -2.91
C LEU A 29 21.96 40.86 -3.51
N PRO A 30 21.94 41.08 -4.84
CA PRO A 30 22.84 42.03 -5.46
C PRO A 30 22.52 43.45 -5.02
N SER A 31 23.56 44.25 -4.77
CA SER A 31 23.45 45.62 -4.25
C SER A 31 23.76 46.72 -5.28
N ALA A 32 24.12 46.34 -6.52
CA ALA A 32 24.78 47.26 -7.45
C ALA A 32 23.96 47.64 -8.69
N LYS A 33 22.97 46.84 -9.08
CA LYS A 33 22.17 47.03 -10.30
C LYS A 33 20.77 46.44 -10.16
N ALA A 34 19.80 47.02 -10.84
CA ALA A 34 18.46 46.48 -10.98
C ALA A 34 18.48 45.10 -11.65
N CYS A 35 17.65 44.22 -11.10
CA CYS A 35 17.53 42.83 -11.50
C CYS A 35 16.07 42.48 -11.80
N GLU A 36 15.90 41.36 -12.50
CA GLU A 36 14.61 40.73 -12.68
C GLU A 36 14.51 39.53 -11.75
N TYR A 37 13.67 39.62 -10.73
CA TYR A 37 13.48 38.61 -9.71
C TYR A 37 12.31 37.70 -10.06
N PHE A 38 12.54 36.41 -9.90
CA PHE A 38 11.60 35.32 -10.06
C PHE A 38 11.40 34.71 -8.67
N ILE A 39 10.24 34.94 -8.07
CA ILE A 39 9.92 34.45 -6.74
C ILE A 39 8.91 33.32 -6.85
N TYR A 40 9.28 32.14 -6.36
CA TYR A 40 8.39 30.97 -6.30
C TYR A 40 8.16 30.55 -4.85
N ALA A 41 6.90 30.59 -4.39
CA ALA A 41 6.48 30.24 -3.03
C ALA A 41 5.10 29.52 -3.01
N HIS A 42 4.91 28.53 -2.13
CA HIS A 42 3.69 27.70 -2.03
C HIS A 42 2.87 28.04 -0.78
N GLY A 43 1.54 27.90 -0.88
CA GLY A 43 0.56 28.44 0.09
C GLY A 43 0.41 27.75 1.44
N SER A 44 1.18 26.69 1.72
CA SER A 44 1.19 26.04 3.04
C SER A 44 2.19 26.68 4.01
N GLU A 45 3.02 27.62 3.53
CA GLU A 45 3.90 28.42 4.36
C GLU A 45 3.21 29.76 4.71
N PHE A 46 2.31 29.64 5.69
CA PHE A 46 1.92 30.65 6.70
C PHE A 46 1.66 32.11 6.24
N PHE A 47 0.40 32.41 5.94
CA PHE A 47 -0.22 33.66 6.36
C PHE A 47 -1.55 33.29 7.04
N TYR A 48 -1.58 33.20 8.37
CA TYR A 48 -2.82 32.86 9.10
C TYR A 48 -3.87 33.96 8.91
N GLN A 49 -4.93 33.68 8.16
CA GLN A 49 -6.24 34.29 8.44
C GLN A 49 -6.80 33.61 9.69
N ASN A 50 -6.77 34.30 10.84
CA ASN A 50 -7.11 33.69 12.12
C ASN A 50 -8.63 33.71 12.39
N SER A 51 -9.34 32.63 12.01
CA SER A 51 -10.68 32.33 12.53
C SER A 51 -10.66 31.69 13.94
N HIS A 52 -9.49 31.45 14.54
CA HIS A 52 -9.34 30.80 15.84
C HIS A 52 -8.49 31.59 16.87
N LEU A 53 -8.59 32.93 16.89
CA LEU A 53 -8.11 33.68 18.06
C LEU A 53 -9.19 33.71 19.14
N GLY A 54 -8.89 33.06 20.27
CA GLY A 54 -9.60 33.31 21.53
C GLY A 54 -9.51 34.78 21.96
N LEU A 55 -10.26 35.15 22.99
CA LEU A 55 -10.53 36.54 23.41
C LEU A 55 -9.27 37.44 23.51
N LEU A 56 -8.13 36.89 23.94
CA LEU A 56 -6.84 37.60 24.03
C LEU A 56 -6.27 38.06 22.68
N GLY A 57 -6.42 37.26 21.63
CA GLY A 57 -5.94 37.60 20.30
C GLY A 57 -6.77 38.69 19.61
N ARG A 58 -8.07 38.77 19.94
CA ARG A 58 -8.93 39.87 19.49
C ARG A 58 -8.61 41.19 20.19
N ILE A 59 -8.17 41.13 21.45
CA ILE A 59 -7.74 42.31 22.21
C ILE A 59 -6.42 42.86 21.65
N GLN A 60 -5.45 42.01 21.28
CA GLN A 60 -4.20 42.46 20.63
C GLN A 60 -4.44 43.13 19.27
N LEU A 61 -5.37 42.62 18.45
CA LEU A 61 -5.76 43.21 17.16
C LEU A 61 -6.37 44.63 17.27
N TYR A 62 -6.97 44.96 18.41
CA TYR A 62 -7.64 46.25 18.62
C TYR A 62 -6.68 47.34 19.15
N PHE A 63 -5.52 46.96 19.69
CA PHE A 63 -4.59 47.88 20.36
C PHE A 63 -3.24 48.06 19.65
N MET A 64 -2.97 47.40 18.51
CA MET A 64 -1.70 47.53 17.77
C MET A 64 -1.94 47.67 16.25
N PRO A 65 -1.56 48.78 15.61
CA PRO A 65 -1.80 49.03 14.17
C PRO A 65 -0.69 48.50 13.23
N ASP A 66 0.24 47.67 13.71
CA ASP A 66 1.44 47.28 12.94
C ASP A 66 1.27 45.94 12.18
N PRO A 67 1.79 45.79 10.95
CA PRO A 67 1.50 44.69 10.03
C PRO A 67 2.28 43.38 10.31
N SER A 68 2.79 43.19 11.53
CA SER A 68 3.77 42.15 11.89
C SER A 68 3.27 40.68 11.93
N TYR A 69 2.09 40.36 11.39
CA TYR A 69 1.44 39.04 11.59
C TYR A 69 1.39 38.14 10.34
N LEU A 70 2.30 38.33 9.41
CA LEU A 70 2.26 37.72 8.08
C LEU A 70 3.57 36.94 7.74
N SER A 71 3.79 35.75 8.31
CA SER A 71 5.10 35.06 8.39
C SER A 71 5.40 34.01 7.29
N VAL A 72 6.30 34.26 6.32
CA VAL A 72 6.85 33.20 5.42
C VAL A 72 8.31 32.89 5.75
N SER A 73 8.76 31.67 5.45
CA SER A 73 10.16 31.23 5.56
C SER A 73 10.73 30.91 4.17
N ILE A 74 11.41 31.88 3.55
CA ILE A 74 11.96 31.66 2.20
C ILE A 74 13.38 31.08 2.28
N LEU A 75 14.22 31.54 3.22
CA LEU A 75 15.64 31.15 3.31
C LEU A 75 16.08 31.20 4.79
N SER A 76 16.62 30.12 5.35
CA SER A 76 17.08 30.07 6.74
C SER A 76 18.54 30.51 6.85
N ASP A 77 18.78 31.60 7.59
CA ASP A 77 20.00 31.83 8.37
C ASP A 77 19.55 32.06 9.82
N GLU A 78 20.33 31.56 10.77
CA GLU A 78 20.04 31.55 12.21
C GLU A 78 19.38 32.86 12.72
N GLY A 79 18.10 32.77 13.08
CA GLY A 79 17.46 33.74 13.98
C GLY A 79 16.67 34.90 13.36
N VAL A 80 16.48 34.99 12.03
CA VAL A 80 15.63 36.05 11.44
C VAL A 80 14.61 35.48 10.44
N THR A 81 13.32 35.49 10.83
CA THR A 81 12.17 35.12 9.99
C THR A 81 12.00 36.08 8.82
N SER A 82 12.30 35.64 7.59
CA SER A 82 12.19 36.45 6.38
C SER A 82 10.91 36.16 5.58
N MET A 83 9.90 37.02 5.76
CA MET A 83 8.58 36.94 5.13
C MET A 83 8.60 37.17 3.60
N LEU A 84 7.69 36.52 2.86
CA LEU A 84 7.20 36.91 1.52
C LEU A 84 6.17 38.04 1.68
N ASP A 85 6.42 38.90 2.65
CA ASP A 85 5.70 40.12 2.94
C ASP A 85 6.43 41.26 2.21
N ILE A 86 5.84 42.44 2.21
CA ILE A 86 6.45 43.73 1.89
C ILE A 86 7.94 43.79 2.28
N THR A 87 8.34 43.16 3.38
CA THR A 87 9.73 42.98 3.85
C THR A 87 10.70 42.45 2.79
N LEU A 88 10.39 41.37 2.04
CA LEU A 88 11.28 40.86 0.99
C LEU A 88 11.41 41.87 -0.15
N LEU A 89 10.27 42.40 -0.60
CA LEU A 89 10.24 43.38 -1.68
C LEU A 89 11.00 44.64 -1.26
N ASN A 90 10.85 45.11 -0.02
CA ASN A 90 11.62 46.19 0.57
C ASN A 90 13.10 45.88 0.67
N LYS A 91 13.50 44.65 1.01
CA LYS A 91 14.91 44.27 1.03
C LYS A 91 15.52 44.29 -0.37
N ILE A 92 14.79 43.79 -1.37
CA ILE A 92 15.19 43.90 -2.79
C ILE A 92 15.38 45.38 -3.17
N GLN A 93 14.42 46.23 -2.82
CA GLN A 93 14.47 47.64 -3.20
C GLN A 93 15.54 48.44 -2.44
N ARG A 94 15.76 48.19 -1.13
CA ARG A 94 16.83 48.83 -0.35
C ARG A 94 18.22 48.50 -0.88
N ASN A 95 18.39 47.34 -1.50
CA ASN A 95 19.62 46.93 -2.16
C ASN A 95 19.74 47.47 -3.60
N THR A 96 18.75 48.21 -4.09
CA THR A 96 18.75 48.72 -5.46
C THR A 96 19.02 50.22 -5.46
N PRO A 97 19.85 50.74 -6.38
CA PRO A 97 20.05 52.19 -6.51
C PRO A 97 18.73 52.93 -6.69
N VAL A 98 18.58 54.09 -6.03
CA VAL A 98 17.32 54.88 -5.98
C VAL A 98 16.77 55.21 -7.37
N ASN A 99 17.63 55.35 -8.38
CA ASN A 99 17.29 55.68 -9.76
C ASN A 99 17.12 54.47 -10.67
N GLN A 100 16.97 53.25 -10.11
CA GLN A 100 16.74 52.04 -10.88
C GLN A 100 15.50 51.31 -10.37
N CYS A 101 14.90 50.51 -11.24
CA CYS A 101 13.66 49.80 -10.99
C CYS A 101 13.83 48.30 -11.25
N ASN A 102 13.46 47.47 -10.27
CA ASN A 102 13.44 46.02 -10.44
C ASN A 102 12.14 45.55 -11.07
N ILE A 103 12.22 44.46 -11.84
CA ILE A 103 11.05 43.67 -12.23
C ILE A 103 10.95 42.48 -11.29
N VAL A 104 9.79 42.25 -10.70
CA VAL A 104 9.54 41.14 -9.79
C VAL A 104 8.35 40.33 -10.27
N HIS A 105 8.59 39.05 -10.51
CA HIS A 105 7.60 38.05 -10.88
C HIS A 105 7.28 37.21 -9.65
N ILE A 106 6.03 37.23 -9.19
CA ILE A 106 5.59 36.40 -8.07
C ILE A 106 4.71 35.27 -8.59
N PHE A 107 5.18 34.05 -8.41
CA PHE A 107 4.38 32.85 -8.55
C PHE A 107 4.06 32.27 -7.16
N SER A 108 2.87 32.63 -6.67
CA SER A 108 2.33 32.21 -5.38
C SER A 108 0.81 32.37 -5.37
N CYS A 109 0.11 31.49 -4.64
CA CYS A 109 -1.34 31.61 -4.40
C CYS A 109 -1.74 32.89 -3.63
N HIS A 110 -0.78 33.59 -3.01
CA HIS A 110 -0.98 34.86 -2.31
C HIS A 110 -0.47 36.09 -3.10
N SER A 111 -0.10 35.93 -4.37
CA SER A 111 0.48 37.01 -5.18
C SER A 111 -0.40 38.28 -5.27
N GLY A 112 -1.72 38.13 -5.22
CA GLY A 112 -2.66 39.27 -5.14
C GLY A 112 -2.50 40.13 -3.88
N ALA A 113 -2.07 39.56 -2.74
CA ALA A 113 -1.81 40.34 -1.54
C ALA A 113 -0.63 41.31 -1.72
N ALA A 114 0.43 40.89 -2.44
CA ALA A 114 1.55 41.77 -2.76
C ALA A 114 1.12 42.97 -3.63
N GLN A 115 0.17 42.75 -4.54
CA GLN A 115 -0.39 43.82 -5.36
C GLN A 115 -1.23 44.81 -4.55
N HIS A 116 -2.06 44.33 -3.60
CA HIS A 116 -2.86 45.18 -2.72
C HIS A 116 -1.99 46.06 -1.80
N HIS A 117 -0.82 45.57 -1.40
CA HIS A 117 0.07 46.26 -0.46
C HIS A 117 1.25 46.98 -1.13
N LEU A 118 1.19 47.19 -2.45
CA LEU A 118 2.28 47.83 -3.21
C LEU A 118 2.62 49.25 -2.67
N ASN A 119 1.66 49.95 -2.05
CA ASN A 119 1.87 51.24 -1.37
C ASN A 119 2.95 51.19 -0.28
N PHE A 120 3.12 50.06 0.39
CA PHE A 120 4.08 49.89 1.49
C PHE A 120 5.50 49.54 1.03
N ILE A 121 5.71 49.32 -0.28
CA ILE A 121 7.04 48.97 -0.81
C ILE A 121 7.93 50.20 -0.95
N GLU A 122 9.05 50.30 -0.26
CA GLU A 122 10.01 51.40 -0.44
C GLU A 122 10.65 51.32 -1.83
N GLY A 123 10.65 52.41 -2.60
CA GLY A 123 11.33 52.48 -3.91
C GLY A 123 10.48 52.07 -5.12
N ASN A 124 11.17 51.82 -6.25
CA ASN A 124 10.57 51.62 -7.57
C ASN A 124 10.52 50.14 -7.95
N ILE A 125 9.34 49.64 -8.32
CA ILE A 125 9.16 48.22 -8.65
C ILE A 125 8.11 48.03 -9.75
N VAL A 126 8.40 47.12 -10.69
CA VAL A 126 7.39 46.52 -11.58
C VAL A 126 7.04 45.15 -11.03
N LEU A 127 5.82 44.99 -10.54
CA LEU A 127 5.32 43.74 -9.99
C LEU A 127 4.43 43.01 -11.01
N CYS A 128 4.78 41.78 -11.34
CA CYS A 128 4.01 40.88 -12.20
C CYS A 128 3.46 39.71 -11.39
N THR A 129 2.15 39.49 -11.47
CA THR A 129 1.47 38.36 -10.82
C THR A 129 0.75 37.52 -11.87
N TYR A 130 0.90 36.20 -11.76
CA TYR A 130 0.44 35.27 -12.80
C TYR A 130 -0.96 34.67 -12.53
N ASN A 131 -1.60 35.05 -11.43
CA ASN A 131 -3.01 34.79 -11.15
C ASN A 131 -3.56 35.78 -10.11
N LYS A 132 -4.90 35.88 -10.00
CA LYS A 132 -5.58 36.44 -8.82
C LYS A 132 -5.38 35.49 -7.62
N ALA A 133 -5.20 36.05 -6.43
CA ALA A 133 -4.95 35.27 -5.22
C ALA A 133 -6.17 34.37 -4.87
N SER A 134 -6.04 33.08 -5.14
CA SER A 134 -6.65 31.95 -4.43
C SER A 134 -6.29 30.64 -5.14
N ASP A 135 -5.72 29.71 -4.37
CA ASP A 135 -5.75 28.25 -4.57
C ASP A 135 -4.72 27.52 -5.47
N SER A 136 -4.51 26.23 -5.12
CA SER A 136 -3.32 25.40 -5.35
C SER A 136 -3.21 24.63 -6.68
N ASN A 137 -4.24 24.44 -7.51
CA ASN A 137 -4.04 23.81 -8.86
C ASN A 137 -3.97 24.81 -10.03
N VAL A 138 -4.26 26.10 -9.78
CA VAL A 138 -3.78 27.24 -10.58
C VAL A 138 -2.28 27.15 -10.83
N ILE A 139 -1.57 26.47 -9.93
CA ILE A 139 -0.14 26.27 -9.98
C ILE A 139 0.31 25.78 -11.35
N GLN A 140 -0.33 24.82 -12.03
CA GLN A 140 0.22 24.38 -13.33
C GLN A 140 0.13 25.43 -14.44
N LEU A 141 -0.97 26.18 -14.53
CA LEU A 141 -1.15 27.21 -15.56
C LEU A 141 -0.32 28.46 -15.28
N ALA A 142 -0.34 28.94 -14.03
CA ALA A 142 0.47 30.07 -13.61
C ALA A 142 1.96 29.70 -13.60
N LYS A 143 2.33 28.45 -13.25
CA LYS A 143 3.68 27.89 -13.43
C LYS A 143 4.05 27.84 -14.90
N SER A 144 3.15 27.44 -15.80
CA SER A 144 3.42 27.44 -17.24
C SER A 144 3.77 28.84 -17.73
N ASN A 145 3.01 29.88 -17.35
CA ASN A 145 3.33 31.26 -17.73
C ASN A 145 4.64 31.75 -17.11
N TYR A 146 4.83 31.52 -15.81
CA TYR A 146 6.03 31.87 -15.08
C TYR A 146 7.28 31.20 -15.66
N GLU A 147 7.23 29.89 -15.91
CA GLU A 147 8.27 29.12 -16.59
C GLU A 147 8.54 29.60 -18.01
N THR A 148 7.48 29.98 -18.74
CA THR A 148 7.64 30.55 -20.07
C THR A 148 8.41 31.87 -19.98
N ARG A 149 8.14 32.72 -18.97
CA ARG A 149 8.90 33.95 -18.75
C ARG A 149 10.34 33.66 -18.33
N THR A 150 10.60 32.72 -17.43
CA THR A 150 11.97 32.41 -16.97
C THR A 150 12.84 31.96 -18.14
N LYS A 151 12.31 31.14 -19.05
CA LYS A 151 13.00 30.65 -20.26
C LYS A 151 13.13 31.70 -21.37
N ASN A 152 12.37 32.79 -21.31
CA ASN A 152 12.32 33.79 -22.38
C ASN A 152 13.31 34.94 -22.15
N HIS A 153 14.17 35.23 -23.11
CA HIS A 153 15.20 36.28 -23.03
C HIS A 153 14.77 37.66 -23.55
N SER A 154 13.58 37.79 -24.11
CA SER A 154 13.02 39.07 -24.56
C SER A 154 12.70 40.01 -23.40
N SER A 155 12.49 41.28 -23.73
CA SER A 155 12.00 42.28 -22.79
C SER A 155 10.63 41.88 -22.21
N LEU A 156 10.28 42.40 -21.04
CA LEU A 156 8.98 42.12 -20.42
C LEU A 156 7.81 42.43 -21.36
N ILE A 157 7.92 43.51 -22.13
CA ILE A 157 6.86 43.97 -23.04
C ILE A 157 6.75 43.10 -24.29
N GLU A 158 7.87 42.66 -24.87
CA GLU A 158 7.84 41.67 -25.96
C GLU A 158 7.25 40.34 -25.47
N TYR A 159 7.61 39.90 -24.26
CA TYR A 159 6.99 38.71 -23.66
C TYR A 159 5.47 38.86 -23.52
N ILE A 160 5.00 40.02 -23.02
CA ILE A 160 3.57 40.31 -22.89
C ILE A 160 2.89 40.34 -24.26
N HIS A 161 3.50 40.96 -25.28
CA HIS A 161 2.98 40.96 -26.66
C HIS A 161 2.81 39.53 -27.20
N ASP A 162 3.85 38.71 -27.12
CA ASP A 162 3.88 37.38 -27.72
C ASP A 162 2.95 36.37 -27.02
N ASN A 163 2.72 36.58 -25.73
CA ASN A 163 1.93 35.68 -24.87
C ASN A 163 0.60 36.30 -24.42
N PHE A 164 0.21 37.43 -25.00
CA PHE A 164 -0.94 38.22 -24.54
C PHE A 164 -2.21 37.38 -24.36
N HIS A 165 -2.55 36.61 -25.37
CA HIS A 165 -3.71 35.70 -25.39
C HIS A 165 -3.73 34.72 -24.21
N LEU A 166 -2.57 34.19 -23.82
CA LEU A 166 -2.41 33.25 -22.70
C LEU A 166 -2.44 33.96 -21.34
N LEU A 167 -1.87 35.17 -21.25
CA LEU A 167 -1.88 36.00 -20.06
C LEU A 167 -3.31 36.48 -19.74
N VAL A 168 -4.10 36.84 -20.75
CA VAL A 168 -5.52 37.19 -20.59
C VAL A 168 -6.33 36.01 -20.07
N ALA A 169 -6.07 34.81 -20.58
CA ALA A 169 -6.73 33.59 -20.12
C ALA A 169 -6.32 33.14 -18.71
N SER A 170 -5.37 33.82 -18.06
CA SER A 170 -4.80 33.43 -16.75
C SER A 170 -4.90 34.53 -15.70
N ASP A 171 -5.71 35.57 -15.92
CA ASP A 171 -5.87 36.72 -15.01
C ASP A 171 -4.54 37.38 -14.59
N PHE A 172 -3.54 37.39 -15.48
CA PHE A 172 -2.25 38.02 -15.21
C PHE A 172 -2.42 39.51 -14.91
N SER A 173 -1.63 40.03 -13.97
CA SER A 173 -1.62 41.44 -13.61
C SER A 173 -0.20 42.00 -13.56
N ILE A 174 -0.08 43.27 -13.91
CA ILE A 174 1.15 44.05 -13.87
C ILE A 174 0.91 45.38 -13.18
N SER A 175 1.80 45.73 -12.25
CA SER A 175 1.72 46.94 -11.46
C SER A 175 3.05 47.68 -11.48
N TYR A 176 3.03 48.96 -11.83
CA TYR A 176 4.19 49.83 -11.82
C TYR A 176 4.11 50.75 -10.61
N LYS A 177 5.03 50.62 -9.66
CA LYS A 177 5.28 51.62 -8.62
C LYS A 177 6.50 52.43 -9.02
N LEU A 178 6.27 53.67 -9.45
CA LEU A 178 7.31 54.59 -9.92
C LEU A 178 7.11 55.95 -9.25
N ASP A 179 8.14 56.49 -8.60
CA ASP A 179 8.12 57.80 -7.93
C ASP A 179 6.90 57.99 -7.01
N ASN A 180 6.61 56.99 -6.16
CA ASN A 180 5.45 56.92 -5.27
C ASN A 180 4.06 56.91 -5.95
N LYS A 181 3.99 56.81 -7.29
CA LYS A 181 2.74 56.58 -8.03
C LYS A 181 2.59 55.11 -8.38
N ILE A 182 1.35 54.63 -8.38
CA ILE A 182 1.02 53.24 -8.70
C ILE A 182 0.10 53.20 -9.92
N TYR A 183 0.48 52.39 -10.89
CA TYR A 183 -0.28 52.12 -12.12
C TYR A 183 -0.53 50.63 -12.22
N ASN A 184 -1.80 50.22 -12.16
CA ASN A 184 -2.19 48.81 -12.16
C ASN A 184 -2.92 48.47 -13.45
N PHE A 185 -2.59 47.31 -14.01
CA PHE A 185 -3.32 46.69 -15.10
C PHE A 185 -3.53 45.21 -14.80
N SER A 186 -4.76 44.74 -14.98
CA SER A 186 -5.12 43.34 -14.74
C SER A 186 -5.92 42.83 -15.93
N PHE A 187 -5.53 41.69 -16.46
CA PHE A 187 -6.34 40.99 -17.44
C PHE A 187 -7.46 40.21 -16.74
N SER A 188 -8.55 39.94 -17.48
CA SER A 188 -9.65 39.10 -17.00
C SER A 188 -10.08 38.09 -18.05
N ALA A 189 -10.12 36.82 -17.66
CA ALA A 189 -10.66 35.72 -18.44
C ALA A 189 -12.21 35.72 -18.45
N ASP A 190 -12.89 36.54 -17.64
CA ASP A 190 -14.34 36.48 -17.44
C ASP A 190 -15.15 36.60 -18.74
N LYS A 191 -14.68 37.43 -19.68
CA LYS A 191 -15.37 37.58 -20.96
C LYS A 191 -15.19 36.36 -21.85
N ILE A 192 -14.03 35.70 -21.81
CA ILE A 192 -13.75 34.47 -22.58
C ILE A 192 -14.70 33.36 -22.15
N LYS A 193 -14.93 33.21 -20.85
CA LYS A 193 -15.83 32.20 -20.25
C LYS A 193 -17.30 32.34 -20.67
N ASN A 194 -17.68 33.48 -21.25
CA ASN A 194 -19.05 33.78 -21.67
C ASN A 194 -19.19 33.90 -23.20
N MET A 195 -18.13 33.64 -23.97
CA MET A 195 -18.19 33.67 -25.43
C MET A 195 -19.05 32.53 -25.97
N LYS A 196 -19.82 32.81 -27.02
CA LYS A 196 -20.64 31.78 -27.69
C LYS A 196 -19.83 31.04 -28.75
N SER A 197 -18.81 31.71 -29.30
CA SER A 197 -18.01 31.22 -30.41
C SER A 197 -16.53 31.56 -30.24
N ILE A 198 -15.64 30.64 -30.61
CA ILE A 198 -14.19 30.86 -30.60
C ILE A 198 -13.75 31.99 -31.54
N GLU A 199 -14.55 32.29 -32.57
CA GLU A 199 -14.34 33.38 -33.53
C GLU A 199 -14.48 34.78 -32.90
N GLU A 200 -15.11 34.89 -31.73
CA GLU A 200 -15.18 36.16 -30.99
C GLU A 200 -13.84 36.55 -30.35
N LEU A 201 -12.99 35.54 -30.11
CA LEU A 201 -11.77 35.69 -29.31
C LEU A 201 -10.72 36.62 -29.95
N PRO A 202 -10.39 36.54 -31.26
CA PRO A 202 -9.41 37.45 -31.87
C PRO A 202 -9.79 38.92 -31.74
N SER A 203 -11.06 39.27 -31.99
CA SER A 203 -11.53 40.66 -31.88
C SER A 203 -11.54 41.15 -30.44
N PHE A 204 -11.89 40.30 -29.48
CA PHE A 204 -11.77 40.61 -28.05
C PHE A 204 -10.32 40.87 -27.66
N LEU A 205 -9.40 39.95 -28.00
CA LEU A 205 -7.98 40.08 -27.67
C LEU A 205 -7.35 41.31 -28.31
N TYR A 206 -7.72 41.65 -29.55
CA TYR A 206 -7.25 42.88 -30.20
C TYR A 206 -7.69 44.14 -29.43
N LYS A 207 -8.94 44.17 -28.96
CA LYS A 207 -9.45 45.29 -28.16
C LYS A 207 -8.72 45.40 -26.81
N GLU A 208 -8.60 44.30 -26.08
CA GLU A 208 -7.91 44.28 -24.79
C GLU A 208 -6.42 44.65 -24.93
N TYR A 209 -5.77 44.18 -25.99
CA TYR A 209 -4.38 44.54 -26.29
C TYR A 209 -4.24 46.05 -26.55
N GLY A 210 -5.19 46.65 -27.28
CA GLY A 210 -5.22 48.10 -27.49
C GLY A 210 -5.29 48.89 -26.17
N ILE A 211 -6.12 48.45 -25.23
CA ILE A 211 -6.25 49.07 -23.90
C ILE A 211 -4.93 48.95 -23.11
N PHE A 212 -4.28 47.78 -23.18
CA PHE A 212 -2.95 47.59 -22.57
C PHE A 212 -1.88 48.48 -23.22
N VAL A 213 -1.87 48.61 -24.55
CA VAL A 213 -0.95 49.47 -25.29
C VAL A 213 -1.10 50.93 -24.88
N GLU A 214 -2.32 51.42 -24.70
CA GLU A 214 -2.59 52.77 -24.23
C GLU A 214 -2.07 52.98 -22.79
N PHE A 215 -2.37 52.04 -21.90
CA PHE A 215 -1.85 52.02 -20.54
C PHE A 215 -0.31 52.10 -20.50
N TYR A 216 0.37 51.24 -21.27
CA TYR A 216 1.83 51.22 -21.33
C TYR A 216 2.40 52.52 -21.93
N LYS A 217 1.81 53.05 -23.00
CA LYS A 217 2.26 54.30 -23.63
C LYS A 217 2.19 55.49 -22.67
N ASN A 218 1.16 55.57 -21.84
CA ASN A 218 1.01 56.64 -20.85
C ASN A 218 2.15 56.62 -19.83
N ILE A 219 2.53 55.44 -19.34
CA ILE A 219 3.64 55.27 -18.38
C ILE A 219 4.97 55.51 -19.10
N TYR A 220 5.17 54.95 -20.30
CA TYR A 220 6.37 55.11 -21.10
C TYR A 220 6.68 56.58 -21.38
N ALA A 221 5.67 57.36 -21.81
CA ALA A 221 5.83 58.79 -22.11
C ALA A 221 6.38 59.58 -20.90
N GLN A 222 5.98 59.20 -19.68
CA GLN A 222 6.40 59.85 -18.46
C GLN A 222 7.77 59.37 -17.94
N TYR A 223 8.09 58.07 -18.09
CA TYR A 223 9.18 57.44 -17.32
C TYR A 223 10.29 56.79 -18.15
N HIS A 224 10.19 56.67 -19.48
CA HIS A 224 11.19 55.94 -20.29
C HIS A 224 12.63 56.48 -20.18
N LYS A 225 12.80 57.78 -19.92
CA LYS A 225 14.12 58.39 -19.71
C LYS A 225 14.67 58.15 -18.31
N SER A 226 13.79 58.08 -17.31
CA SER A 226 14.17 57.90 -15.90
C SER A 226 14.52 56.44 -15.59
N TYR A 227 13.81 55.50 -16.22
CA TYR A 227 13.94 54.06 -15.96
C TYR A 227 14.16 53.25 -17.26
N PRO A 228 15.25 53.51 -18.01
CA PRO A 228 15.50 52.88 -19.31
C PRO A 228 15.66 51.36 -19.24
N GLU A 229 15.99 50.80 -18.08
CA GLU A 229 16.15 49.36 -17.86
C GLU A 229 14.84 48.56 -17.96
N ILE A 230 13.71 49.17 -17.59
CA ILE A 230 12.37 48.56 -17.73
C ILE A 230 11.64 49.01 -19.00
N PHE A 231 12.00 50.18 -19.55
CA PHE A 231 11.44 50.73 -20.80
C PHE A 231 12.44 50.61 -21.96
N ASN A 232 13.02 49.42 -22.13
CA ASN A 232 14.09 49.15 -23.08
C ASN A 232 13.63 48.79 -24.50
N SER A 233 12.32 48.65 -24.72
CA SER A 233 11.73 48.29 -26.01
C SER A 233 10.44 49.09 -26.29
N SER A 234 10.19 49.34 -27.57
CA SER A 234 8.93 49.92 -28.03
C SER A 234 7.85 48.86 -28.09
N ILE A 235 6.65 49.17 -27.59
CA ILE A 235 5.51 48.26 -27.70
C ILE A 235 4.97 48.22 -29.14
N GLU A 236 4.82 47.02 -29.70
CA GLU A 236 4.10 46.84 -30.95
C GLU A 236 2.61 47.16 -30.77
N THR A 237 2.00 47.82 -31.76
CA THR A 237 0.62 48.31 -31.65
C THR A 237 -0.43 47.25 -31.98
N LYS A 238 -0.01 46.14 -32.62
CA LYS A 238 -0.87 45.00 -32.94
C LYS A 238 -0.43 43.81 -32.10
N PRO A 239 -1.36 42.95 -31.65
CA PRO A 239 -0.98 41.70 -31.02
C PRO A 239 -0.47 40.71 -32.06
N LYS A 240 0.24 39.69 -31.58
CA LYS A 240 0.64 38.51 -32.35
C LYS A 240 -0.58 37.86 -33.02
N GLY A 241 -0.42 37.46 -34.30
CA GLY A 241 -1.41 36.66 -35.02
C GLY A 241 -1.58 35.27 -34.40
N LEU A 242 -2.83 34.83 -34.21
CA LEU A 242 -3.17 33.58 -33.53
C LEU A 242 -3.65 32.53 -34.54
N THR A 243 -3.17 31.30 -34.38
CA THR A 243 -3.72 30.14 -35.08
C THR A 243 -4.97 29.61 -34.37
N TYR A 244 -5.77 28.78 -35.04
CA TYR A 244 -6.91 28.11 -34.39
C TYR A 244 -6.49 27.30 -33.15
N ALA A 245 -5.33 26.64 -33.21
CA ALA A 245 -4.77 25.90 -32.08
C ALA A 245 -4.45 26.81 -30.89
N ASP A 246 -3.99 28.04 -31.13
CA ASP A 246 -3.75 29.03 -30.06
C ASP A 246 -5.07 29.47 -29.42
N LEU A 247 -6.13 29.65 -30.22
CA LEU A 247 -7.46 29.98 -29.69
C LEU A 247 -8.00 28.86 -28.79
N ILE A 248 -7.83 27.60 -29.20
CA ILE A 248 -8.21 26.43 -28.39
C ILE A 248 -7.42 26.38 -27.08
N ARG A 249 -6.12 26.69 -27.11
CA ARG A 249 -5.30 26.78 -25.88
C ARG A 249 -5.83 27.84 -24.91
N VAL A 250 -6.32 28.99 -25.40
CA VAL A 250 -6.95 30.01 -24.55
C VAL A 250 -8.22 29.46 -23.90
N PHE A 251 -9.10 28.81 -24.66
CA PHE A 251 -10.32 28.22 -24.11
C PHE A 251 -10.04 27.10 -23.11
N ASN A 252 -9.08 26.20 -23.39
CA ASN A 252 -8.68 25.15 -22.45
C ASN A 252 -8.22 25.73 -21.10
N ARG A 253 -7.51 26.87 -21.12
CA ARG A 253 -7.10 27.57 -19.91
C ARG A 253 -8.28 28.17 -19.15
N ALA A 254 -9.17 28.87 -19.86
CA ALA A 254 -10.37 29.44 -19.27
C ALA A 254 -11.29 28.37 -18.64
N LEU A 255 -11.45 27.24 -19.35
CA LEU A 255 -12.19 26.06 -18.87
C LEU A 255 -11.57 25.50 -17.60
N THR A 256 -10.26 25.23 -17.63
CA THR A 256 -9.52 24.70 -16.47
C THR A 256 -9.68 25.59 -15.24
N LEU A 257 -9.61 26.93 -15.40
CA LEU A 257 -9.78 27.87 -14.30
C LEU A 257 -11.21 27.91 -13.75
N GLU A 258 -12.23 27.78 -14.61
CA GLU A 258 -13.63 27.81 -14.18
C GLU A 258 -14.07 26.48 -13.54
N VAL A 259 -13.57 25.34 -14.02
CA VAL A 259 -13.75 24.01 -13.41
C VAL A 259 -13.09 23.96 -12.04
N TYR A 260 -11.92 24.58 -11.89
CA TYR A 260 -11.23 24.60 -10.62
C TYR A 260 -11.93 25.49 -9.59
N ASN A 261 -12.28 26.72 -9.97
CA ASN A 261 -13.02 27.67 -9.11
C ASN A 261 -14.53 27.45 -9.15
N PHE A 262 -14.96 26.19 -9.37
CA PHE A 262 -16.34 25.87 -9.63
C PHE A 262 -17.23 26.35 -8.48
N ASN A 263 -18.26 27.11 -8.83
CA ASN A 263 -19.31 27.55 -7.93
C ASN A 263 -20.67 27.43 -8.64
N LYS A 264 -21.74 27.81 -7.93
CA LYS A 264 -23.12 27.72 -8.45
C LYS A 264 -23.38 28.45 -9.77
N PHE A 265 -22.51 29.36 -10.20
CA PHE A 265 -22.62 30.08 -11.48
C PHE A 265 -21.67 29.57 -12.57
N SER A 266 -20.82 28.59 -12.27
CA SER A 266 -19.77 28.11 -13.17
C SER A 266 -20.27 27.15 -14.23
N LEU A 267 -21.27 26.31 -13.92
CA LEU A 267 -21.74 25.26 -14.82
C LEU A 267 -22.16 25.80 -16.19
N ARG A 268 -23.01 26.84 -16.22
CA ARG A 268 -23.45 27.46 -17.48
C ARG A 268 -22.29 28.02 -18.31
N LYS A 269 -21.25 28.56 -17.65
CA LYS A 269 -20.06 29.08 -18.35
C LYS A 269 -19.25 27.92 -18.93
N ILE A 270 -19.11 26.84 -18.18
CA ILE A 270 -18.42 25.62 -18.61
C ILE A 270 -19.14 25.01 -19.82
N GLU A 271 -20.47 24.83 -19.74
CA GLU A 271 -21.28 24.36 -20.87
C GLU A 271 -21.13 25.24 -22.12
N ASN A 272 -21.10 26.57 -21.94
CA ASN A 272 -20.86 27.48 -23.05
C ASN A 272 -19.49 27.25 -23.71
N MET A 273 -18.45 27.04 -22.90
CA MET A 273 -17.10 26.73 -23.40
C MET A 273 -17.07 25.35 -24.08
N LEU A 274 -17.75 24.35 -23.53
CA LEU A 274 -17.86 23.00 -24.12
C LEU A 274 -18.63 22.95 -25.44
N ASN A 275 -19.26 24.04 -25.89
CA ASN A 275 -19.80 24.12 -27.26
C ASN A 275 -18.70 24.21 -28.34
N GLN A 276 -17.45 24.54 -27.96
CA GLN A 276 -16.33 24.63 -28.89
C GLN A 276 -15.71 23.25 -29.12
N LYS A 277 -15.29 22.92 -30.35
CA LYS A 277 -14.65 21.62 -30.67
C LYS A 277 -13.15 21.61 -30.37
N GLY A 278 -12.61 20.45 -29.99
CA GLY A 278 -11.17 20.25 -29.82
C GLY A 278 -10.59 20.70 -28.48
N LEU A 279 -11.45 20.93 -27.47
CA LEU A 279 -11.00 21.18 -26.10
C LEU A 279 -10.44 19.90 -25.48
N ASN A 280 -9.48 20.05 -24.57
CA ASN A 280 -8.97 18.96 -23.75
C ASN A 280 -9.66 19.02 -22.37
N THR A 281 -10.44 18.00 -22.05
CA THR A 281 -11.24 17.91 -20.81
C THR A 281 -10.64 16.97 -19.77
N ASP A 282 -9.55 16.24 -20.08
CA ASP A 282 -8.94 15.22 -19.20
C ASP A 282 -8.68 15.75 -17.79
N PHE A 283 -7.94 16.86 -17.69
CA PHE A 283 -7.66 17.50 -16.40
C PHE A 283 -8.94 17.96 -15.70
N SER A 284 -9.90 18.49 -16.47
CA SER A 284 -11.15 19.00 -15.91
C SER A 284 -12.01 17.89 -15.32
N ILE A 285 -12.05 16.71 -15.97
CA ILE A 285 -12.74 15.51 -15.47
C ILE A 285 -12.08 15.05 -14.18
N ASP A 286 -10.75 14.97 -14.15
CA ASP A 286 -10.01 14.59 -12.96
C ASP A 286 -10.25 15.54 -11.78
N GLN A 287 -10.43 16.84 -12.03
CA GLN A 287 -10.80 17.82 -11.00
C GLN A 287 -12.26 17.67 -10.56
N ALA A 288 -13.20 17.42 -11.48
CA ALA A 288 -14.60 17.19 -11.13
C ALA A 288 -14.77 15.97 -10.23
N ILE A 289 -14.02 14.89 -10.49
CA ILE A 289 -13.92 13.71 -9.63
C ILE A 289 -13.32 14.08 -8.27
N GLU A 290 -12.24 14.88 -8.26
CA GLU A 290 -11.58 15.30 -7.03
C GLU A 290 -12.50 16.08 -6.09
N GLN A 291 -13.32 16.96 -6.67
CA GLN A 291 -14.32 17.80 -5.99
C GLN A 291 -15.61 17.04 -5.66
N GLU A 292 -15.73 15.77 -6.07
CA GLU A 292 -16.96 14.97 -6.00
C GLU A 292 -18.19 15.66 -6.61
N ASN A 293 -17.97 16.44 -7.66
CA ASN A 293 -19.00 17.24 -8.29
C ASN A 293 -19.62 16.50 -9.48
N PHE A 294 -20.70 15.77 -9.20
CA PHE A 294 -21.37 14.91 -10.18
C PHE A 294 -21.94 15.68 -11.38
N GLU A 295 -22.59 16.81 -11.16
CA GLU A 295 -23.21 17.60 -12.24
C GLU A 295 -22.16 18.12 -13.23
N LEU A 296 -21.05 18.66 -12.69
CA LEU A 296 -19.92 19.10 -13.50
C LEU A 296 -19.27 17.93 -14.27
N LEU A 297 -19.10 16.79 -13.60
CA LEU A 297 -18.53 15.59 -14.21
C LEU A 297 -19.36 15.16 -15.42
N ILE A 298 -20.68 15.09 -15.30
CA ILE A 298 -21.57 14.68 -16.40
C ILE A 298 -21.45 15.65 -17.59
N SER A 299 -21.42 16.96 -17.36
CA SER A 299 -21.24 17.93 -18.45
C SER A 299 -19.90 17.74 -19.18
N LEU A 300 -18.84 17.40 -18.46
CA LEU A 300 -17.52 17.13 -19.04
C LEU A 300 -17.44 15.77 -19.76
N LEU A 301 -18.06 14.72 -19.22
CA LEU A 301 -18.08 13.39 -19.84
C LEU A 301 -18.87 13.36 -21.14
N ASN A 302 -19.97 14.13 -21.21
CA ASN A 302 -20.81 14.24 -22.41
C ASN A 302 -20.16 15.06 -23.54
N TYR A 303 -19.02 15.71 -23.30
CA TYR A 303 -18.32 16.49 -24.31
C TYR A 303 -17.59 15.59 -25.32
N ASP A 304 -17.91 15.76 -26.60
CA ASP A 304 -17.21 15.20 -27.78
C ASP A 304 -16.80 13.71 -27.68
N ASN A 305 -17.63 12.89 -27.03
CA ASN A 305 -17.33 11.48 -26.70
C ASN A 305 -15.95 11.32 -26.04
N THR A 306 -15.71 12.08 -24.96
CA THR A 306 -14.43 12.11 -24.25
C THR A 306 -13.97 10.69 -23.92
N LYS A 307 -12.76 10.34 -24.35
CA LYS A 307 -12.17 9.01 -24.10
C LYS A 307 -11.56 8.96 -22.72
N ILE A 308 -12.24 8.30 -21.80
CA ILE A 308 -11.76 8.11 -20.43
C ILE A 308 -10.60 7.12 -20.40
N GLN A 309 -9.52 7.54 -19.77
CA GLN A 309 -8.30 6.77 -19.57
C GLN A 309 -8.35 6.00 -18.25
N PHE A 310 -7.53 4.94 -18.14
CA PHE A 310 -7.52 4.08 -16.95
C PHE A 310 -7.17 4.83 -15.65
N TYR A 311 -6.39 5.92 -15.72
CA TYR A 311 -6.03 6.72 -14.54
C TYR A 311 -7.24 7.44 -13.95
N THR A 312 -8.18 7.90 -14.79
CA THR A 312 -9.42 8.56 -14.36
C THR A 312 -10.33 7.56 -13.66
N VAL A 313 -10.40 6.32 -14.15
CA VAL A 313 -11.12 5.22 -13.48
C VAL A 313 -10.52 4.94 -12.11
N ASN A 314 -9.19 4.85 -12.00
CA ASN A 314 -8.51 4.70 -10.71
C ASN A 314 -8.85 5.84 -9.75
N LYS A 315 -8.87 7.08 -10.24
CA LYS A 315 -9.21 8.23 -9.40
C LYS A 315 -10.65 8.17 -8.87
N ALA A 316 -11.61 7.76 -9.70
CA ALA A 316 -12.98 7.54 -9.28
C ALA A 316 -13.09 6.41 -8.23
N ILE A 317 -12.35 5.30 -8.42
CA ILE A 317 -12.24 4.21 -7.44
C ILE A 317 -11.68 4.73 -6.11
N GLU A 318 -10.61 5.53 -6.14
CA GLU A 318 -9.97 6.08 -4.94
C GLU A 318 -10.90 6.97 -4.12
N LYS A 319 -11.79 7.71 -4.79
CA LYS A 319 -12.83 8.53 -4.17
C LYS A 319 -13.92 7.69 -3.53
N GLY A 320 -14.24 6.54 -4.11
CA GLY A 320 -15.23 5.61 -3.55
C GLY A 320 -16.69 6.08 -3.66
N ASN A 321 -16.95 7.11 -4.45
CA ASN A 321 -18.30 7.59 -4.75
C ASN A 321 -18.89 6.77 -5.91
N LEU A 322 -19.94 6.00 -5.63
CA LEU A 322 -20.53 5.04 -6.58
C LEU A 322 -21.11 5.70 -7.83
N ASP A 323 -21.80 6.83 -7.67
CA ASP A 323 -22.46 7.52 -8.78
C ASP A 323 -21.41 8.09 -9.74
N ILE A 324 -20.36 8.71 -9.20
CA ILE A 324 -19.20 9.18 -9.97
C ILE A 324 -18.55 8.02 -10.73
N LEU A 325 -18.30 6.89 -10.06
CA LEU A 325 -17.69 5.75 -10.71
C LEU A 325 -18.54 5.19 -11.85
N LYS A 326 -19.85 5.02 -11.64
CA LYS A 326 -20.77 4.57 -12.70
C LYS A 326 -20.75 5.49 -13.90
N ALA A 327 -20.83 6.80 -13.68
CA ALA A 327 -20.75 7.78 -14.76
C ALA A 327 -19.43 7.67 -15.54
N VAL A 328 -18.30 7.53 -14.84
CA VAL A 328 -16.98 7.35 -15.46
C VAL A 328 -16.89 6.03 -16.24
N LEU A 329 -17.43 4.94 -15.71
CA LEU A 329 -17.42 3.63 -16.35
C LEU A 329 -18.31 3.57 -17.61
N GLU A 330 -19.48 4.21 -17.58
CA GLU A 330 -20.38 4.31 -18.75
C GLU A 330 -19.73 5.07 -19.92
N HIS A 331 -18.83 6.00 -19.64
CA HIS A 331 -18.07 6.76 -20.63
C HIS A 331 -16.67 6.17 -20.89
N SER A 332 -16.31 5.07 -20.22
CA SER A 332 -15.01 4.45 -20.39
C SER A 332 -14.94 3.65 -21.68
N THR A 333 -14.08 4.10 -22.58
CA THR A 333 -13.63 3.29 -23.73
C THR A 333 -12.43 2.41 -23.40
N THR A 334 -11.84 2.57 -22.21
CA THR A 334 -10.68 1.78 -21.78
C THR A 334 -11.11 0.56 -21.00
N ASN A 335 -10.47 -0.57 -21.30
CA ASN A 335 -10.63 -1.77 -20.51
C ASN A 335 -10.09 -1.49 -19.10
N ILE A 336 -10.93 -1.72 -18.10
CA ILE A 336 -10.48 -1.83 -16.71
C ILE A 336 -9.39 -2.92 -16.68
N ILE A 337 -8.28 -2.68 -16.01
CA ILE A 337 -7.13 -3.61 -15.93
C ILE A 337 -7.11 -4.33 -14.57
N PRO A 338 -6.41 -5.49 -14.44
CA PRO A 338 -6.32 -6.23 -13.19
C PRO A 338 -5.86 -5.40 -11.98
N TYR A 339 -5.02 -4.39 -12.21
CA TYR A 339 -4.59 -3.44 -11.17
C TYR A 339 -5.74 -2.62 -10.57
N ASN A 340 -6.76 -2.25 -11.37
CA ASN A 340 -7.94 -1.57 -10.85
C ASN A 340 -8.70 -2.48 -9.87
N ILE A 341 -8.83 -3.78 -10.19
CA ILE A 341 -9.54 -4.75 -9.35
C ILE A 341 -8.84 -4.91 -8.01
N GLU A 342 -7.51 -5.07 -8.03
CA GLU A 342 -6.71 -5.14 -6.80
C GLU A 342 -6.94 -3.91 -5.91
N ARG A 343 -6.84 -2.70 -6.47
CA ARG A 343 -7.13 -1.43 -5.79
C ARG A 343 -8.52 -1.38 -5.16
N VAL A 344 -9.54 -1.85 -5.88
CA VAL A 344 -10.92 -1.87 -5.38
C VAL A 344 -11.07 -2.85 -4.21
N ILE A 345 -10.47 -4.04 -4.33
CA ILE A 345 -10.45 -5.06 -3.27
C ILE A 345 -9.73 -4.52 -2.02
N GLU A 346 -8.58 -3.87 -2.20
CA GLU A 346 -7.81 -3.25 -1.12
C GLU A 346 -8.63 -2.21 -0.35
N LYS A 347 -9.42 -1.38 -1.05
CA LYS A 347 -10.32 -0.40 -0.44
C LYS A 347 -11.42 -1.06 0.38
N GLY A 348 -11.91 -2.21 -0.03
CA GLY A 348 -12.89 -2.98 0.74
C GLY A 348 -14.34 -2.54 0.56
N ASN A 349 -14.63 -1.68 -0.42
CA ASN A 349 -15.99 -1.21 -0.70
C ASN A 349 -16.69 -2.17 -1.68
N LEU A 350 -17.66 -2.92 -1.18
CA LEU A 350 -18.40 -3.94 -1.94
C LEU A 350 -19.20 -3.36 -3.11
N ASP A 351 -19.83 -2.19 -2.93
CA ASP A 351 -20.67 -1.59 -3.97
C ASP A 351 -19.81 -1.10 -5.15
N ILE A 352 -18.64 -0.54 -4.83
CA ILE A 352 -17.63 -0.15 -5.82
C ILE A 352 -17.10 -1.39 -6.55
N LEU A 353 -16.81 -2.48 -5.84
CA LEU A 353 -16.40 -3.75 -6.46
C LEU A 353 -17.44 -4.27 -7.43
N LYS A 354 -18.72 -4.34 -7.01
CA LYS A 354 -19.80 -4.81 -7.88
C LYS A 354 -19.94 -3.96 -9.14
N ALA A 355 -19.91 -2.63 -9.01
CA ALA A 355 -19.99 -1.73 -10.16
C ALA A 355 -18.82 -1.95 -11.15
N VAL A 356 -17.61 -2.16 -10.63
CA VAL A 356 -16.44 -2.44 -11.48
C VAL A 356 -16.55 -3.79 -12.17
N LEU A 357 -17.01 -4.83 -11.46
CA LEU A 357 -17.17 -6.18 -12.00
C LEU A 357 -18.26 -6.24 -13.08
N GLU A 358 -19.41 -5.57 -12.86
CA GLU A 358 -20.55 -5.51 -13.80
C GLU A 358 -20.18 -4.87 -15.15
N HIS A 359 -19.32 -3.86 -15.14
CA HIS A 359 -18.87 -3.18 -16.36
C HIS A 359 -17.76 -3.92 -17.12
N SER A 360 -17.26 -5.04 -16.60
CA SER A 360 -16.01 -5.62 -17.07
C SER A 360 -16.17 -6.95 -17.80
N THR A 361 -15.46 -7.10 -18.91
CA THR A 361 -15.09 -8.41 -19.49
C THR A 361 -13.75 -8.90 -18.93
N ILE A 362 -13.30 -8.33 -17.80
CA ILE A 362 -11.97 -8.56 -17.25
C ILE A 362 -11.81 -10.01 -16.84
N LYS A 363 -10.62 -10.54 -17.11
CA LYS A 363 -10.13 -11.73 -16.45
C LYS A 363 -9.70 -11.39 -15.02
N ILE A 364 -10.39 -11.91 -14.02
CA ILE A 364 -9.94 -11.86 -12.63
C ILE A 364 -8.65 -12.68 -12.53
N GLU A 365 -7.57 -12.01 -12.16
CA GLU A 365 -6.28 -12.67 -11.94
C GLU A 365 -6.25 -13.28 -10.55
N SER A 366 -5.44 -14.31 -10.41
CA SER A 366 -5.35 -15.02 -9.15
C SER A 366 -4.78 -14.18 -8.00
N ASN A 367 -3.94 -13.18 -8.31
CA ASN A 367 -3.50 -12.18 -7.31
C ASN A 367 -4.68 -11.37 -6.76
N ASN A 368 -5.72 -11.13 -7.55
CA ASN A 368 -6.93 -10.45 -7.07
C ASN A 368 -7.67 -11.34 -6.04
N VAL A 369 -7.76 -12.65 -6.31
CA VAL A 369 -8.35 -13.63 -5.38
C VAL A 369 -7.54 -13.69 -4.08
N ASP A 370 -6.21 -13.76 -4.18
CA ASP A 370 -5.32 -13.71 -3.01
C ASP A 370 -5.53 -12.46 -2.18
N THR A 371 -5.62 -11.29 -2.82
CA THR A 371 -5.87 -10.01 -2.14
C THR A 371 -7.22 -10.03 -1.41
N ALA A 372 -8.27 -10.60 -2.03
CA ALA A 372 -9.59 -10.73 -1.41
C ALA A 372 -9.57 -11.68 -0.20
N ILE A 373 -8.86 -12.80 -0.29
CA ILE A 373 -8.63 -13.74 0.81
C ILE A 373 -7.89 -13.04 1.96
N GLU A 374 -6.82 -12.31 1.65
CA GLU A 374 -6.02 -11.58 2.63
C GLU A 374 -6.83 -10.47 3.32
N LYS A 375 -7.72 -9.79 2.59
CA LYS A 375 -8.66 -8.82 3.15
C LYS A 375 -9.58 -9.46 4.19
N GLY A 376 -9.98 -10.72 3.99
CA GLY A 376 -10.77 -11.51 4.94
C GLY A 376 -12.23 -11.06 5.06
N ASN A 377 -12.72 -10.24 4.13
CA ASN A 377 -14.14 -9.88 4.02
C ASN A 377 -14.82 -10.91 3.11
N LEU A 378 -15.72 -11.72 3.68
CA LEU A 378 -16.40 -12.81 2.98
C LEU A 378 -17.27 -12.32 1.83
N ASP A 379 -18.04 -11.25 2.01
CA ASP A 379 -18.94 -10.74 0.97
C ASP A 379 -18.16 -10.18 -0.22
N LEU A 380 -17.02 -9.56 0.07
CA LEU A 380 -16.09 -9.08 -0.95
C LEU A 380 -15.48 -10.24 -1.72
N LEU A 381 -15.00 -11.27 -1.01
CA LEU A 381 -14.48 -12.47 -1.65
C LEU A 381 -15.53 -13.14 -2.53
N LYS A 382 -16.76 -13.30 -2.04
CA LYS A 382 -17.86 -13.88 -2.83
C LYS A 382 -18.12 -13.10 -4.12
N ALA A 383 -18.15 -11.77 -4.06
CA ALA A 383 -18.29 -10.96 -5.27
C ALA A 383 -17.17 -11.21 -6.30
N VAL A 384 -15.93 -11.42 -5.84
CA VAL A 384 -14.82 -11.81 -6.73
C VAL A 384 -15.00 -13.22 -7.27
N LEU A 385 -15.37 -14.18 -6.43
CA LEU A 385 -15.49 -15.60 -6.79
C LEU A 385 -16.67 -15.89 -7.73
N GLU A 386 -17.76 -15.14 -7.61
CA GLU A 386 -18.97 -15.28 -8.44
C GLU A 386 -18.78 -14.72 -9.87
N HIS A 387 -17.70 -13.95 -10.11
CA HIS A 387 -17.40 -13.43 -11.42
C HIS A 387 -16.98 -14.54 -12.40
N ASN A 388 -17.57 -14.54 -13.61
CA ASN A 388 -17.48 -15.66 -14.55
C ASN A 388 -16.06 -15.98 -15.08
N THR A 389 -15.12 -15.04 -14.97
CA THR A 389 -13.74 -15.22 -15.41
C THR A 389 -12.80 -15.66 -14.29
N THR A 390 -13.30 -15.74 -13.04
CA THR A 390 -12.48 -16.09 -11.88
C THR A 390 -12.00 -17.52 -11.98
N LYS A 391 -10.68 -17.69 -11.85
CA LYS A 391 -10.04 -19.00 -11.79
C LYS A 391 -9.31 -19.10 -10.46
N ILE A 392 -9.68 -20.12 -9.70
CA ILE A 392 -9.04 -20.45 -8.44
C ILE A 392 -7.89 -21.40 -8.74
N GLU A 393 -6.69 -21.00 -8.39
CA GLU A 393 -5.47 -21.78 -8.51
C GLU A 393 -5.07 -22.34 -7.14
N SER A 394 -4.21 -23.35 -7.12
CA SER A 394 -3.89 -24.06 -5.88
C SER A 394 -3.23 -23.17 -4.81
N TYR A 395 -2.50 -22.13 -5.21
CA TYR A 395 -1.95 -21.18 -4.24
C TYR A 395 -3.00 -20.28 -3.58
N ASN A 396 -4.18 -20.08 -4.19
CA ASN A 396 -5.29 -19.41 -3.51
C ASN A 396 -5.82 -20.27 -2.36
N ILE A 397 -5.87 -21.59 -2.56
CA ILE A 397 -6.23 -22.55 -1.50
C ILE A 397 -5.19 -22.44 -0.37
N ASP A 398 -3.90 -22.44 -0.69
CA ASP A 398 -2.83 -22.20 0.29
C ASP A 398 -3.01 -20.88 1.04
N ARG A 399 -3.37 -19.80 0.34
CA ARG A 399 -3.62 -18.49 0.94
C ARG A 399 -4.76 -18.55 1.95
N ALA A 400 -5.86 -19.22 1.59
CA ALA A 400 -7.01 -19.40 2.46
C ALA A 400 -6.68 -20.26 3.69
N ILE A 401 -5.87 -21.31 3.52
CA ILE A 401 -5.34 -22.13 4.63
C ILE A 401 -4.49 -21.27 5.57
N VAL A 402 -3.60 -20.43 5.04
CA VAL A 402 -2.77 -19.53 5.85
C VAL A 402 -3.61 -18.49 6.58
N LYS A 403 -4.66 -17.96 5.94
CA LYS A 403 -5.61 -17.03 6.55
C LYS A 403 -6.32 -17.64 7.76
N GLY A 404 -6.58 -18.95 7.72
CA GLY A 404 -7.13 -19.72 8.84
C GLY A 404 -8.59 -19.41 9.19
N ASN A 405 -9.29 -18.65 8.34
CA ASN A 405 -10.71 -18.35 8.49
C ASN A 405 -11.53 -19.40 7.73
N LEU A 406 -12.37 -20.15 8.45
CA LEU A 406 -13.19 -21.24 7.93
C LEU A 406 -14.13 -20.80 6.82
N ASP A 407 -14.81 -19.66 6.97
CA ASP A 407 -15.81 -19.20 6.00
C ASP A 407 -15.15 -18.78 4.69
N ILE A 408 -13.99 -18.13 4.78
CA ILE A 408 -13.16 -17.79 3.62
C ILE A 408 -12.68 -19.06 2.91
N PHE A 409 -12.18 -20.04 3.66
CA PHE A 409 -11.73 -21.30 3.10
C PHE A 409 -12.86 -22.07 2.40
N LYS A 410 -14.03 -22.16 3.03
CA LYS A 410 -15.22 -22.77 2.42
C LYS A 410 -15.65 -22.05 1.14
N ALA A 411 -15.69 -20.72 1.15
CA ALA A 411 -16.06 -19.95 -0.04
C ALA A 411 -15.10 -20.22 -1.22
N VAL A 412 -13.79 -20.28 -0.95
CA VAL A 412 -12.78 -20.63 -1.97
C VAL A 412 -13.01 -22.06 -2.49
N LEU A 413 -13.26 -23.02 -1.61
CA LEU A 413 -13.50 -24.40 -2.02
C LEU A 413 -14.77 -24.56 -2.87
N GLU A 414 -15.89 -23.97 -2.46
CA GLU A 414 -17.18 -24.05 -3.17
C GLU A 414 -17.12 -23.54 -4.61
N HIS A 415 -16.25 -22.56 -4.88
CA HIS A 415 -16.06 -21.97 -6.20
C HIS A 415 -14.82 -22.54 -6.93
N SER A 416 -14.13 -23.50 -6.32
CA SER A 416 -12.93 -24.12 -6.88
C SER A 416 -13.28 -25.39 -7.65
N THR A 417 -12.84 -25.44 -8.90
CA THR A 417 -12.70 -26.71 -9.64
C THR A 417 -11.34 -27.38 -9.40
N THR A 418 -10.42 -26.65 -8.76
CA THR A 418 -9.09 -27.11 -8.38
C THR A 418 -9.19 -28.01 -7.17
N LYS A 419 -8.57 -29.19 -7.26
CA LYS A 419 -8.48 -30.15 -6.16
C LYS A 419 -7.49 -29.63 -5.11
N ILE A 420 -7.72 -29.99 -3.86
CA ILE A 420 -6.71 -29.82 -2.80
C ILE A 420 -5.55 -30.79 -3.12
N GLU A 421 -4.37 -30.25 -3.37
CA GLU A 421 -3.16 -31.00 -3.69
C GLU A 421 -2.42 -31.42 -2.41
N SER A 422 -1.48 -32.38 -2.55
CA SER A 422 -0.75 -32.96 -1.42
C SER A 422 -0.02 -31.91 -0.57
N TYR A 423 0.57 -30.87 -1.18
CA TYR A 423 1.23 -29.81 -0.42
C TYR A 423 0.25 -28.86 0.28
N ASN A 424 -0.95 -28.62 -0.28
CA ASN A 424 -1.97 -27.86 0.43
C ASN A 424 -2.38 -28.62 1.70
N PHE A 425 -2.54 -29.94 1.57
CA PHE A 425 -2.90 -30.81 2.69
C PHE A 425 -1.80 -30.86 3.76
N ASP A 426 -0.54 -30.95 3.35
CA ASP A 426 0.60 -30.83 4.28
C ASP A 426 0.54 -29.50 5.05
N LYS A 427 0.22 -28.38 4.38
CA LYS A 427 0.07 -27.07 5.02
C LYS A 427 -1.13 -27.02 5.99
N ILE A 428 -2.24 -27.69 5.67
CA ILE A 428 -3.39 -27.85 6.58
C ILE A 428 -2.96 -28.59 7.86
N ILE A 429 -2.22 -29.68 7.72
CA ILE A 429 -1.65 -30.45 8.85
C ILE A 429 -0.72 -29.56 9.67
N GLU A 430 0.16 -28.80 9.03
CA GLU A 430 1.10 -27.89 9.70
C GLU A 430 0.40 -26.79 10.51
N LYS A 431 -0.70 -26.24 9.99
CA LYS A 431 -1.48 -25.21 10.69
C LYS A 431 -2.23 -25.75 11.90
N GLY A 432 -2.63 -27.02 11.87
CA GLY A 432 -3.27 -27.67 13.01
C GLY A 432 -4.65 -27.12 13.37
N ASN A 433 -5.32 -26.41 12.46
CA ASN A 433 -6.67 -25.91 12.64
C ASN A 433 -7.69 -27.00 12.30
N LEU A 434 -8.41 -27.51 13.31
CA LEU A 434 -9.36 -28.62 13.19
C LEU A 434 -10.51 -28.31 12.22
N ASP A 435 -11.02 -27.08 12.20
CA ASP A 435 -12.17 -26.72 11.38
C ASP A 435 -11.80 -26.67 9.89
N ILE A 436 -10.64 -26.09 9.58
CA ILE A 436 -10.07 -26.12 8.23
C ILE A 436 -9.78 -27.56 7.80
N PHE A 437 -9.24 -28.37 8.71
CA PHE A 437 -8.96 -29.78 8.46
C PHE A 437 -10.22 -30.55 8.09
N LYS A 438 -11.30 -30.42 8.88
CA LYS A 438 -12.60 -31.06 8.60
C LYS A 438 -13.19 -30.59 7.28
N ALA A 439 -13.19 -29.28 7.02
CA ALA A 439 -13.68 -28.73 5.75
C ALA A 439 -12.90 -29.26 4.54
N ALA A 440 -11.59 -29.46 4.67
CA ALA A 440 -10.78 -30.05 3.62
C ALA A 440 -11.18 -31.52 3.34
N LEU A 441 -11.45 -32.32 4.39
CA LEU A 441 -11.92 -33.69 4.24
C LEU A 441 -13.32 -33.79 3.63
N GLU A 442 -14.22 -32.87 3.96
CA GLU A 442 -15.58 -32.83 3.39
C GLU A 442 -15.57 -32.51 1.89
N HIS A 443 -14.71 -31.61 1.45
CA HIS A 443 -14.69 -31.12 0.07
C HIS A 443 -13.89 -32.02 -0.89
N SER A 444 -13.05 -32.90 -0.36
CA SER A 444 -12.07 -33.60 -1.18
C SER A 444 -12.08 -35.10 -0.93
N THR A 445 -11.91 -35.88 -2.00
CA THR A 445 -11.60 -37.31 -1.90
C THR A 445 -10.11 -37.52 -1.60
N ILE A 446 -9.49 -36.66 -0.77
CA ILE A 446 -8.08 -36.80 -0.41
C ILE A 446 -7.91 -38.16 0.25
N LYS A 447 -7.01 -38.96 -0.34
CA LYS A 447 -6.51 -40.16 0.32
C LYS A 447 -5.49 -39.70 1.34
N ILE A 448 -5.79 -39.90 2.62
CA ILE A 448 -4.81 -39.69 3.67
C ILE A 448 -3.81 -40.82 3.58
N GLU A 449 -2.64 -40.53 3.02
CA GLU A 449 -1.56 -41.50 2.97
C GLU A 449 -0.92 -41.61 4.34
N SER A 450 -0.28 -42.75 4.56
CA SER A 450 0.20 -43.08 5.88
C SER A 450 1.37 -42.19 6.34
N TYR A 451 2.14 -41.60 5.42
CA TYR A 451 3.10 -40.54 5.77
C TYR A 451 2.42 -39.22 6.21
N ASN A 452 1.22 -38.90 5.70
CA ASN A 452 0.47 -37.74 6.18
C ASN A 452 0.02 -38.00 7.62
N PHE A 453 -0.44 -39.23 7.91
CA PHE A 453 -0.85 -39.62 9.25
C PHE A 453 0.32 -39.57 10.25
N ASP A 454 1.53 -39.96 9.86
CA ASP A 454 2.73 -39.77 10.67
C ASP A 454 2.98 -38.30 11.04
N LYS A 455 2.86 -37.38 10.07
CA LYS A 455 3.00 -35.94 10.33
C LYS A 455 1.92 -35.44 11.30
N ILE A 456 0.68 -35.93 11.17
CA ILE A 456 -0.43 -35.57 12.08
C ILE A 456 -0.15 -36.04 13.50
N ILE A 457 0.31 -37.28 13.67
CA ILE A 457 0.73 -37.84 14.97
C ILE A 457 1.88 -37.00 15.56
N GLU A 458 2.87 -36.64 14.73
CA GLU A 458 4.02 -35.84 15.15
C GLU A 458 3.60 -34.44 15.64
N LYS A 459 2.62 -33.80 14.99
CA LYS A 459 2.05 -32.52 15.47
C LYS A 459 1.38 -32.66 16.84
N GLY A 460 0.78 -33.81 17.13
CA GLY A 460 0.28 -34.13 18.46
C GLY A 460 -1.09 -33.54 18.80
N ASN A 461 -1.87 -33.13 17.80
CA ASN A 461 -3.24 -32.68 18.00
C ASN A 461 -4.19 -33.88 17.98
N LEU A 462 -4.66 -34.31 19.16
CA LEU A 462 -5.54 -35.47 19.32
C LEU A 462 -6.85 -35.35 18.54
N ASP A 463 -7.43 -34.15 18.43
CA ASP A 463 -8.70 -33.96 17.72
C ASP A 463 -8.53 -34.16 16.21
N ILE A 464 -7.40 -33.73 15.65
CA ILE A 464 -7.05 -34.00 14.24
C ILE A 464 -6.78 -35.48 14.03
N VAL A 465 -6.07 -36.14 14.95
CA VAL A 465 -5.87 -37.61 14.91
C VAL A 465 -7.22 -38.31 14.87
N LYS A 466 -8.15 -37.98 15.77
CA LYS A 466 -9.51 -38.55 15.80
C LYS A 466 -10.29 -38.27 14.53
N ALA A 467 -10.19 -37.06 13.97
CA ALA A 467 -10.85 -36.70 12.71
C ALA A 467 -10.34 -37.55 11.53
N VAL A 468 -9.04 -37.82 11.48
CA VAL A 468 -8.41 -38.69 10.46
C VAL A 468 -8.84 -40.15 10.62
N LEU A 469 -8.89 -40.64 11.87
CA LEU A 469 -9.31 -42.00 12.18
C LEU A 469 -10.78 -42.27 11.89
N ALA A 470 -11.63 -41.25 12.04
CA ALA A 470 -13.03 -41.30 11.62
C ALA A 470 -13.19 -41.29 10.09
N HIS A 471 -12.15 -40.90 9.34
CA HIS A 471 -12.17 -40.87 7.89
C HIS A 471 -11.83 -42.26 7.31
N SER A 472 -12.78 -42.86 6.60
CA SER A 472 -12.79 -44.30 6.25
C SER A 472 -11.68 -44.78 5.31
N THR A 473 -10.86 -43.88 4.75
CA THR A 473 -9.78 -44.22 3.81
C THR A 473 -8.41 -44.35 4.47
N THR A 474 -8.27 -43.99 5.75
CA THR A 474 -6.97 -44.00 6.44
C THR A 474 -6.56 -45.43 6.77
N LYS A 475 -5.50 -45.92 6.13
CA LYS A 475 -4.87 -47.20 6.48
C LYS A 475 -3.78 -46.95 7.53
N ILE A 476 -4.00 -47.47 8.74
CA ILE A 476 -2.98 -47.47 9.80
C ILE A 476 -1.99 -48.60 9.51
N GLU A 477 -0.70 -48.30 9.58
CA GLU A 477 0.39 -49.25 9.42
C GLU A 477 1.27 -49.28 10.68
N SER A 478 2.09 -50.33 10.82
CA SER A 478 2.89 -50.53 12.05
C SER A 478 3.91 -49.43 12.32
N TYR A 479 4.36 -48.70 11.30
CA TYR A 479 5.20 -47.51 11.50
C TYR A 479 4.42 -46.30 12.04
N ASN A 480 3.11 -46.18 11.77
CA ASN A 480 2.28 -45.14 12.40
C ASN A 480 2.16 -45.39 13.91
N ILE A 481 2.01 -46.66 14.31
CA ILE A 481 2.05 -47.06 15.72
C ILE A 481 3.41 -46.67 16.33
N ASN A 482 4.51 -46.93 15.61
CA ASN A 482 5.84 -46.53 16.05
C ASN A 482 5.96 -45.02 16.25
N LYS A 483 5.40 -44.22 15.34
CA LYS A 483 5.38 -42.76 15.43
C LYS A 483 4.58 -42.28 16.65
N ALA A 484 3.46 -42.95 16.97
CA ALA A 484 2.65 -42.64 18.16
C ALA A 484 3.40 -42.97 19.46
N ILE A 485 4.13 -44.10 19.49
CA ILE A 485 5.03 -44.46 20.59
C ILE A 485 6.16 -43.42 20.72
N GLU A 486 6.77 -43.03 19.60
CA GLU A 486 7.83 -42.00 19.56
C GLU A 486 7.37 -40.67 20.16
N LYS A 487 6.12 -40.28 19.87
CA LYS A 487 5.48 -39.07 20.38
C LYS A 487 5.23 -39.13 21.89
N SER A 488 5.13 -40.34 22.46
CA SER A 488 4.94 -40.59 23.90
C SER A 488 3.72 -39.88 24.50
N ASN A 489 2.67 -39.69 23.68
CA ASN A 489 1.36 -39.22 24.12
C ASN A 489 0.41 -40.42 24.18
N LEU A 490 0.01 -40.81 25.39
CA LEU A 490 -0.82 -41.99 25.63
C LEU A 490 -2.19 -41.91 24.94
N ASP A 491 -2.82 -40.73 24.92
CA ASP A 491 -4.16 -40.57 24.32
C ASP A 491 -4.12 -40.73 22.80
N ILE A 492 -3.07 -40.23 22.16
CA ILE A 492 -2.85 -40.42 20.72
C ILE A 492 -2.55 -41.88 20.42
N LEU A 493 -1.69 -42.52 21.22
CA LEU A 493 -1.38 -43.94 21.05
C LEU A 493 -2.63 -44.81 21.19
N LYS A 494 -3.46 -44.57 22.23
CA LYS A 494 -4.72 -45.29 22.41
C LYS A 494 -5.66 -45.09 21.23
N ALA A 495 -5.84 -43.84 20.77
CA ALA A 495 -6.68 -43.56 19.61
C ALA A 495 -6.21 -44.33 18.36
N VAL A 496 -4.89 -44.36 18.10
CA VAL A 496 -4.29 -45.11 16.99
C VAL A 496 -4.50 -46.61 17.15
N LEU A 497 -4.25 -47.18 18.34
CA LEU A 497 -4.38 -48.62 18.60
C LEU A 497 -5.83 -49.10 18.50
N GLU A 498 -6.79 -48.35 19.05
CA GLU A 498 -8.23 -48.68 19.01
C GLU A 498 -8.79 -48.74 17.58
N HIS A 499 -8.23 -47.96 16.66
CA HIS A 499 -8.64 -47.90 15.26
C HIS A 499 -7.71 -48.69 14.33
N SER A 500 -6.69 -49.36 14.86
CA SER A 500 -5.70 -50.10 14.09
C SER A 500 -6.10 -51.56 13.92
N THR A 501 -6.03 -52.03 12.67
CA THR A 501 -5.98 -53.47 12.36
C THR A 501 -4.56 -53.93 12.00
N ALA A 502 -3.58 -53.01 11.99
CA ALA A 502 -2.19 -53.35 11.75
C ALA A 502 -1.64 -54.16 12.93
N LYS A 503 -0.87 -55.20 12.60
CA LYS A 503 -0.16 -56.00 13.58
C LYS A 503 0.90 -55.13 14.28
N ILE A 504 0.95 -55.22 15.61
CA ILE A 504 2.06 -54.68 16.40
C ILE A 504 3.29 -55.55 16.12
N GLU A 505 4.32 -54.93 15.56
CA GLU A 505 5.56 -55.60 15.24
C GLU A 505 6.57 -55.50 16.39
N SER A 506 7.56 -56.38 16.38
CA SER A 506 8.56 -56.48 17.44
C SER A 506 9.37 -55.19 17.65
N TYR A 507 9.61 -54.43 16.59
CA TYR A 507 10.27 -53.12 16.69
C TYR A 507 9.38 -52.04 17.35
N ASN A 508 8.05 -52.19 17.32
CA ASN A 508 7.16 -51.29 18.07
C ASN A 508 7.31 -51.52 19.57
N ILE A 509 7.36 -52.79 20.00
CA ILE A 509 7.59 -53.18 21.39
C ILE A 509 8.97 -52.71 21.85
N GLU A 510 10.01 -52.96 21.05
CA GLU A 510 11.36 -52.44 21.31
C GLU A 510 11.36 -50.94 21.52
N ARG A 511 10.71 -50.17 20.65
CA ARG A 511 10.65 -48.72 20.79
C ARG A 511 9.90 -48.28 22.05
N ALA A 512 8.83 -48.97 22.44
CA ALA A 512 8.11 -48.68 23.67
C ALA A 512 8.97 -48.92 24.92
N ILE A 513 9.79 -49.98 24.91
CA ILE A 513 10.77 -50.29 25.94
C ILE A 513 11.83 -49.18 26.02
N GLU A 514 12.42 -48.81 24.88
CA GLU A 514 13.43 -47.73 24.79
C GLU A 514 12.91 -46.38 25.31
N LYS A 515 11.61 -46.11 25.15
CA LYS A 515 10.99 -44.89 25.68
C LYS A 515 10.90 -44.84 27.20
N GLY A 516 10.96 -45.99 27.89
CA GLY A 516 10.93 -46.02 29.36
C GLY A 516 9.58 -45.68 29.99
N ASN A 517 8.54 -45.39 29.20
CA ASN A 517 7.23 -45.00 29.70
C ASN A 517 6.34 -46.24 29.88
N LEU A 518 6.07 -46.60 31.14
CA LEU A 518 5.31 -47.78 31.53
C LEU A 518 3.88 -47.78 30.97
N ASP A 519 3.20 -46.63 30.90
CA ASP A 519 1.83 -46.55 30.37
C ASP A 519 1.79 -46.79 28.85
N ILE A 520 2.80 -46.29 28.14
CA ILE A 520 2.96 -46.52 26.70
C ILE A 520 3.25 -47.99 26.44
N LEU A 521 4.18 -48.59 27.19
CA LEU A 521 4.50 -50.01 27.06
C LEU A 521 3.26 -50.87 27.36
N LYS A 522 2.54 -50.57 28.44
CA LYS A 522 1.31 -51.26 28.81
C LYS A 522 0.27 -51.18 27.69
N ALA A 523 0.01 -50.01 27.14
CA ALA A 523 -0.96 -49.84 26.05
C ALA A 523 -0.58 -50.66 24.80
N VAL A 524 0.71 -50.70 24.45
CA VAL A 524 1.21 -51.53 23.33
C VAL A 524 1.05 -53.02 23.62
N LEU A 525 1.36 -53.48 24.83
CA LEU A 525 1.25 -54.88 25.22
C LEU A 525 -0.21 -55.36 25.25
N GLU A 526 -1.13 -54.56 25.78
CA GLU A 526 -2.57 -54.88 25.83
C GLU A 526 -3.20 -55.04 24.43
N HIS A 527 -2.70 -54.31 23.44
CA HIS A 527 -3.17 -54.39 22.05
C HIS A 527 -2.30 -55.31 21.17
N SER A 528 -1.27 -55.93 21.73
CA SER A 528 -0.39 -56.84 21.02
C SER A 528 -0.93 -58.27 21.08
N THR A 529 -1.10 -58.89 19.91
CA THR A 529 -1.23 -60.35 19.78
C THR A 529 0.10 -61.03 19.48
N ALA A 530 1.18 -60.24 19.34
CA ALA A 530 2.49 -60.74 18.96
C ALA A 530 3.23 -61.32 20.17
N LYS A 531 3.82 -62.50 19.99
CA LYS A 531 4.83 -63.03 20.92
C LYS A 531 6.01 -62.06 20.93
N MET A 532 6.39 -61.61 22.12
CA MET A 532 7.61 -60.84 22.30
C MET A 532 8.81 -61.72 21.97
N TYR A 533 9.70 -61.26 21.10
CA TYR A 533 10.87 -62.04 20.72
C TYR A 533 11.94 -61.96 21.81
N SER A 534 12.79 -62.98 21.90
CA SER A 534 13.89 -63.08 22.89
C SER A 534 14.74 -61.81 22.96
N TYR A 535 15.07 -61.20 21.82
CA TYR A 535 15.86 -59.96 21.79
C TYR A 535 15.13 -58.75 22.39
N ASN A 536 13.79 -58.65 22.28
CA ASN A 536 13.03 -57.58 22.93
C ASN A 536 13.14 -57.72 24.45
N PHE A 537 13.10 -58.96 24.95
CA PHE A 537 13.22 -59.26 26.37
C PHE A 537 14.61 -58.94 26.90
N ASP A 538 15.66 -59.24 26.13
CA ASP A 538 17.01 -58.80 26.43
C ASP A 538 17.11 -57.27 26.53
N THR A 539 16.41 -56.52 25.66
CA THR A 539 16.36 -55.05 25.73
C THR A 539 15.70 -54.59 27.02
N VAL A 540 14.59 -55.21 27.47
CA VAL A 540 13.95 -54.91 28.77
C VAL A 540 14.92 -55.13 29.92
N ILE A 541 15.59 -56.29 29.95
CA ILE A 541 16.57 -56.61 31.00
C ILE A 541 17.68 -55.54 31.02
N LYS A 542 18.21 -55.17 29.85
CA LYS A 542 19.27 -54.15 29.71
C LYS A 542 18.84 -52.77 30.21
N THR A 543 17.54 -52.44 30.24
CA THR A 543 17.08 -51.17 30.82
C THR A 543 17.34 -51.08 32.31
N GLY A 544 17.43 -52.21 33.01
CA GLY A 544 17.56 -52.28 34.47
C GLY A 544 16.33 -51.78 35.24
N ASN A 545 15.22 -51.49 34.56
CA ASN A 545 13.99 -51.01 35.17
C ASN A 545 13.14 -52.19 35.66
N LEU A 546 13.06 -52.35 36.98
CA LEU A 546 12.35 -53.45 37.63
C LEU A 546 10.84 -53.44 37.38
N GLU A 547 10.21 -52.27 37.42
CA GLU A 547 8.76 -52.15 37.18
C GLU A 547 8.40 -52.52 35.75
N MET A 548 9.24 -52.12 34.79
CA MET A 548 9.10 -52.51 33.39
C MET A 548 9.29 -54.01 33.20
N LEU A 549 10.30 -54.58 33.85
CA LEU A 549 10.60 -55.99 33.77
C LEU A 549 9.47 -56.84 34.37
N ASP A 550 8.97 -56.45 35.53
CA ASP A 550 7.83 -57.09 36.18
C ASP A 550 6.57 -57.01 35.31
N MET A 551 6.26 -55.84 34.72
CA MET A 551 5.14 -55.68 33.80
C MET A 551 5.22 -56.63 32.59
N VAL A 552 6.38 -56.72 31.96
CA VAL A 552 6.60 -57.58 30.78
C VAL A 552 6.47 -59.05 31.14
N LEU A 553 7.03 -59.45 32.30
CA LEU A 553 6.94 -60.83 32.82
C LEU A 553 5.51 -61.22 33.22
N GLN A 554 4.65 -60.27 33.60
CA GLN A 554 3.25 -60.51 33.97
C GLN A 554 2.31 -60.55 32.76
N HIS A 555 2.64 -59.88 31.66
CA HIS A 555 1.76 -59.76 30.49
C HIS A 555 2.02 -60.79 29.38
N LEU A 556 3.11 -61.57 29.46
CA LEU A 556 3.54 -62.42 28.36
C LEU A 556 4.00 -63.81 28.83
N ASP A 557 3.60 -64.84 28.09
CA ASP A 557 4.17 -66.20 28.17
C ASP A 557 5.58 -66.22 27.55
N ILE A 558 6.54 -65.55 28.20
CA ILE A 558 7.95 -65.55 27.79
C ILE A 558 8.67 -66.70 28.50
N ALA A 559 9.32 -67.56 27.73
CA ALA A 559 10.27 -68.53 28.28
C ALA A 559 11.56 -67.80 28.68
N VAL A 560 11.86 -67.74 29.97
CA VAL A 560 13.10 -67.17 30.49
C VAL A 560 14.17 -68.24 30.51
N ASP A 561 15.27 -68.04 29.79
CA ASP A 561 16.37 -69.00 29.67
C ASP A 561 17.66 -68.54 30.37
N SER A 562 18.69 -69.40 30.33
CA SER A 562 19.99 -69.12 30.95
C SER A 562 20.72 -67.93 30.30
N TYR A 563 20.42 -67.61 29.03
CA TYR A 563 20.99 -66.44 28.36
C TYR A 563 20.42 -65.14 28.95
N ASN A 564 19.14 -65.12 29.31
CA ASN A 564 18.55 -63.96 29.98
C ASN A 564 19.19 -63.69 31.36
N ILE A 565 19.61 -64.73 32.11
CA ILE A 565 20.39 -64.57 33.36
C ILE A 565 21.75 -63.91 33.06
N TYR A 566 22.44 -64.35 32.01
CA TYR A 566 23.70 -63.74 31.58
C TYR A 566 23.51 -62.26 31.20
N VAL A 567 22.44 -61.91 30.47
CA VAL A 567 22.13 -60.52 30.14
C VAL A 567 21.83 -59.70 31.41
N ALA A 568 21.08 -60.26 32.37
CA ALA A 568 20.77 -59.62 33.65
C ALA A 568 22.04 -59.35 34.48
N GLN A 569 22.99 -60.28 34.52
CA GLN A 569 24.27 -60.11 35.22
C GLN A 569 25.05 -58.90 34.69
N ARG A 570 24.96 -58.61 33.37
CA ARG A 570 25.64 -57.46 32.76
C ARG A 570 25.05 -56.11 33.13
N THR A 571 23.85 -56.08 33.74
CA THR A 571 23.24 -54.85 34.25
C THR A 571 23.84 -54.39 35.57
N ASN A 572 24.52 -55.29 36.30
CA ASN A 572 24.96 -55.10 37.69
C ASN A 572 23.82 -54.70 38.67
N ASN A 573 22.56 -54.93 38.30
CA ASN A 573 21.40 -54.69 39.16
C ASN A 573 20.99 -56.01 39.85
N LEU A 574 21.27 -56.14 41.14
CA LEU A 574 21.03 -57.36 41.91
C LEU A 574 19.54 -57.76 41.91
N GLU A 575 18.65 -56.78 42.03
CA GLU A 575 17.20 -57.00 42.05
C GLU A 575 16.70 -57.55 40.70
N VAL A 576 17.26 -57.06 39.57
CA VAL A 576 16.94 -57.56 38.23
C VAL A 576 17.45 -59.00 38.06
N ILE A 577 18.66 -59.30 38.54
CA ILE A 577 19.24 -60.65 38.49
C ILE A 577 18.39 -61.64 39.29
N GLU A 578 17.95 -61.25 40.50
CA GLU A 578 17.11 -62.09 41.35
C GLU A 578 15.73 -62.32 40.72
N LEU A 579 15.12 -61.28 40.14
CA LEU A 579 13.83 -61.39 39.45
C LEU A 579 13.90 -62.34 38.25
N ILE A 580 14.92 -62.22 37.39
CA ILE A 580 15.10 -63.10 36.23
C ILE A 580 15.35 -64.55 36.67
N LYS A 581 16.18 -64.79 37.69
CA LYS A 581 16.41 -66.14 38.24
C LYS A 581 15.13 -66.78 38.76
N LYS A 582 14.29 -65.99 39.45
CA LYS A 582 13.00 -66.46 39.98
C LYS A 582 12.09 -66.94 38.84
N TYR A 583 11.96 -66.17 37.77
CA TYR A 583 11.13 -66.54 36.62
C TYR A 583 11.74 -67.68 35.78
N HIS A 584 13.07 -67.75 35.64
CA HIS A 584 13.75 -68.88 35.00
C HIS A 584 13.44 -70.22 35.69
N ASN A 585 13.53 -70.27 37.02
CA ASN A 585 13.19 -71.48 37.78
C ASN A 585 11.70 -71.86 37.62
N HIS A 586 10.81 -70.86 37.53
CA HIS A 586 9.40 -71.10 37.24
C HIS A 586 9.19 -71.66 35.82
N THR A 587 9.90 -71.15 34.80
CA THR A 587 9.87 -71.68 33.43
C THR A 587 10.34 -73.14 33.39
N ILE A 588 11.43 -73.49 34.07
CA ILE A 588 11.95 -74.87 34.15
C ILE A 588 10.91 -75.80 34.80
N ASN A 589 10.37 -75.41 35.95
CA ASN A 589 9.48 -76.25 36.75
C ASN A 589 8.11 -76.49 36.09
N ASN A 590 7.64 -75.55 35.25
CA ASN A 590 6.28 -75.61 34.68
C ASN A 590 6.22 -75.92 33.18
N ILE A 591 7.29 -75.70 32.40
CA ILE A 591 7.25 -75.82 30.93
C ILE A 591 8.14 -76.97 30.40
N MET A 592 9.18 -77.40 31.14
CA MET A 592 10.07 -78.51 30.73
C MET A 592 10.27 -79.59 31.83
N PRO A 593 9.20 -80.24 32.33
CA PRO A 593 9.36 -81.26 33.37
C PRO A 593 10.11 -82.53 32.89
N GLU A 594 10.09 -82.85 31.60
CA GLU A 594 10.64 -84.13 31.09
C GLU A 594 12.16 -84.15 30.85
N VAL A 595 12.86 -83.02 30.92
CA VAL A 595 14.32 -82.97 30.68
C VAL A 595 15.15 -82.97 31.98
N TYR A 596 14.55 -82.59 33.11
CA TYR A 596 15.29 -82.46 34.37
C TYR A 596 15.34 -83.71 35.24
N SER A 597 14.46 -84.70 35.03
CA SER A 597 14.57 -85.99 35.75
C SER A 597 15.84 -86.77 35.40
N SER A 598 16.49 -86.46 34.27
CA SER A 598 17.75 -87.09 33.85
C SER A 598 19.01 -86.25 34.09
N ILE A 599 18.91 -85.06 34.69
CA ILE A 599 20.08 -84.20 34.97
C ILE A 599 20.42 -84.17 36.47
N GLU A 600 19.47 -84.45 37.37
CA GLU A 600 19.77 -84.59 38.81
C GLU A 600 20.68 -85.79 39.12
N GLU A 601 20.68 -86.86 38.30
CA GLU A 601 21.64 -87.97 38.46
C GLU A 601 23.08 -87.59 38.05
N ASP A 602 23.27 -86.73 37.05
CA ASP A 602 24.61 -86.36 36.54
C ASP A 602 25.29 -85.22 37.31
N VAL A 603 24.53 -84.33 37.96
CA VAL A 603 25.11 -83.25 38.80
C VAL A 603 25.57 -83.79 40.17
N THR A 604 25.04 -84.92 40.62
CA THR A 604 25.49 -85.58 41.86
C THR A 604 26.85 -86.28 41.69
N ILE A 605 27.24 -86.62 40.44
CA ILE A 605 28.51 -87.31 40.14
C ILE A 605 29.66 -86.32 39.88
N LEU A 606 29.39 -85.10 39.40
CA LEU A 606 30.41 -84.07 39.18
C LEU A 606 30.77 -83.22 40.43
N GLY A 607 30.02 -83.35 41.52
CA GLY A 607 30.31 -82.70 42.81
C GLY A 607 31.31 -83.44 43.71
N ALA A 608 31.74 -84.66 43.34
CA ALA A 608 32.59 -85.51 44.18
C ALA A 608 34.09 -85.56 43.79
N GLU A 609 34.51 -84.90 42.69
CA GLU A 609 35.92 -84.89 42.25
C GLU A 609 36.60 -83.50 42.28
N ILE A 610 36.00 -82.51 42.97
CA ILE A 610 36.67 -81.23 43.29
C ILE A 610 36.74 -81.03 44.81
N VAL A 611 37.23 -82.04 45.54
CA VAL A 611 37.95 -81.88 46.82
C VAL A 611 38.92 -83.06 46.99
N GLN A 612 40.13 -82.94 46.44
CA GLN A 612 41.36 -83.50 47.02
C GLN A 612 42.59 -82.78 46.50
#